data_AF-A0A356N6V4-F1
#
_entry.id   AF-A0A356N6V4-F1
#
_cell.length_a   1.000
_cell.length_b   1.000
_cell.length_c   1.000
_cell.angle_alpha   90.00
_cell.angle_beta   90.00
_cell.angle_gamma   90.00
#
_symmetry.space_group_name_H-M   'P 1'
#
loop_
_entity.id
_entity.type
_entity.pdbx_description
1 polymer ?
#
loop_
_entity_poly.entity_id
_entity_poly.type
_entity_poly.pdbx_seq_one_letter_code
_entity_poly.pdbx_strand_id
1 'polypeptide(L)' 'MLSSAPLSKQIDISDTQTADLIRQKDGHHLLFVIEKIGDKVVYVDSSRKGRGVRYGEFDITDKNFKHNGVFRLNR' A
#
# COMPACT_ATOMS: atom_id res chain seq x y z
N MET A 1 -12.75 -2.61 5.87
CA MET A 1 -11.39 -2.88 5.34
C MET A 1 -10.39 -2.42 6.39
N LEU A 2 -9.24 -3.08 6.56
CA LEU A 2 -8.26 -2.69 7.59
C LEU A 2 -7.79 -1.23 7.48
N SER A 3 -7.82 -0.67 6.27
CA SER A 3 -7.50 0.73 5.99
C SER A 3 -8.63 1.72 6.31
N SER A 4 -9.75 1.31 6.90
CA SER A 4 -10.86 2.21 7.28
C SER A 4 -10.68 2.76 8.69
N ALA A 5 -11.23 3.95 8.97
CA ALA A 5 -11.43 4.40 10.35
C ALA A 5 -12.44 3.47 11.07
N PRO A 6 -12.31 3.26 12.39
CA PRO A 6 -11.27 3.76 13.29
C PRO A 6 -10.03 2.84 13.36
N LEU A 7 -9.90 1.86 12.47
CA LEU A 7 -8.85 0.83 12.54
C LEU A 7 -7.49 1.33 12.06
N SER A 8 -7.46 2.44 11.33
CA SER A 8 -6.24 3.01 10.77
C SER A 8 -6.34 4.52 10.64
N LYS A 9 -5.18 5.14 10.43
CA LYS A 9 -5.02 6.55 10.09
C LYS A 9 -4.36 6.68 8.72
N GLN A 10 -4.79 7.67 7.94
CA GLN A 10 -4.11 8.02 6.70
C GLN A 10 -2.79 8.71 7.01
N ILE A 11 -1.75 8.40 6.24
CA ILE A 11 -0.40 9.00 6.34
C ILE A 11 0.06 9.48 4.96
N ASP A 12 1.11 10.30 4.93
CA ASP A 12 1.79 10.65 3.68
C ASP A 12 2.52 9.43 3.09
N ILE A 13 2.62 9.36 1.76
CA ILE A 13 3.30 8.25 1.08
C ILE A 13 4.82 8.25 1.36
N SER A 14 5.41 9.41 1.58
CA SER A 14 6.82 9.54 1.95
C SER A 14 7.12 8.91 3.33
N ASP A 15 6.14 8.90 4.23
CA ASP A 15 6.21 8.32 5.58
C ASP A 15 5.90 6.82 5.63
N THR A 16 5.66 6.19 4.47
CA THR A 16 5.34 4.76 4.37
C THR A 16 6.41 3.92 5.04
N GLN A 17 6.01 2.86 5.74
CA GLN A 17 6.90 1.87 6.32
C GLN A 17 6.32 0.46 6.23
N THR A 18 7.09 -0.53 6.63
CA THR A 18 6.62 -1.91 6.76
C THR A 18 5.33 -2.00 7.58
N ALA A 19 4.41 -2.84 7.10
CA ALA A 19 3.07 -3.07 7.62
C ALA A 19 2.04 -1.96 7.39
N ASP A 20 2.37 -0.91 6.62
CA ASP A 20 1.37 0.00 6.12
C ASP A 20 0.57 -0.60 4.95
N LEU A 21 -0.61 -0.02 4.72
CA LEU A 21 -1.56 -0.43 3.69
C LEU A 21 -1.69 0.65 2.62
N ILE A 22 -1.45 0.30 1.36
CA ILE A 22 -1.69 1.21 0.24
C ILE A 22 -2.99 0.79 -0.43
N ARG A 23 -3.93 1.74 -0.51
CA ARG A 23 -5.23 1.53 -1.14
C ARG A 23 -5.18 1.92 -2.60
N GLN A 24 -5.76 1.09 -3.47
CA GLN A 24 -5.86 1.35 -4.90
C GLN A 24 -7.26 1.03 -5.44
N LYS A 25 -7.50 1.42 -6.71
CA LYS A 25 -8.74 1.13 -7.46
C LYS A 25 -9.99 1.55 -6.70
N ASP A 26 -9.98 2.80 -6.24
CA ASP A 26 -11.09 3.43 -5.50
C ASP A 26 -11.49 2.68 -4.24
N GLY A 27 -10.52 2.01 -3.62
CA GLY A 27 -10.72 1.23 -2.41
C GLY A 27 -11.12 -0.21 -2.63
N HIS A 28 -11.07 -0.74 -3.85
CA HIS A 28 -11.32 -2.14 -4.13
C HIS A 28 -10.06 -3.02 -4.10
N HIS A 29 -8.88 -2.43 -3.90
CA HIS A 29 -7.61 -3.14 -3.90
C HIS A 29 -6.68 -2.63 -2.79
N LEU A 30 -5.91 -3.54 -2.20
CA LEU A 30 -4.95 -3.25 -1.14
C LEU A 30 -3.61 -3.87 -1.44
N LEU A 31 -2.56 -3.11 -1.15
CA LEU A 31 -1.18 -3.55 -1.12
C LEU A 31 -0.71 -3.51 0.33
N PHE A 32 -0.07 -4.57 0.79
CA PHE A 32 0.56 -4.61 2.11
C PHE A 32 2.06 -4.36 1.96
N VAL A 33 2.55 -3.28 2.55
CA VAL A 33 3.96 -2.90 2.47
C VAL A 33 4.78 -3.84 3.33
N ILE A 34 5.78 -4.48 2.74
CA ILE A 34 6.69 -5.37 3.45
C ILE A 34 8.04 -4.70 3.72
N GLU A 35 8.44 -3.76 2.87
CA GLU A 35 9.74 -3.09 2.98
C GLU A 35 9.73 -1.71 2.30
N LYS A 36 10.54 -0.78 2.81
CA LYS A 36 10.90 0.48 2.14
C LYS A 36 12.41 0.68 2.19
N ILE A 37 13.03 0.82 1.02
CA ILE A 37 14.48 1.06 0.87
C ILE A 37 14.64 2.38 0.10
N GLY A 38 14.94 3.45 0.84
CA GLY A 38 14.92 4.80 0.26
C GLY A 38 13.53 5.14 -0.26
N ASP A 39 13.43 5.38 -1.58
CA ASP A 39 12.19 5.71 -2.29
C ASP A 39 11.49 4.49 -2.89
N LYS A 40 12.13 3.32 -2.88
CA LYS A 40 11.52 2.08 -3.34
C LYS A 40 10.68 1.46 -2.23
N VAL A 41 9.43 1.14 -2.54
CA VAL A 41 8.51 0.40 -1.67
C VAL A 41 8.25 -0.97 -2.28
N VAL A 42 8.47 -2.01 -1.47
CA VAL A 42 8.15 -3.40 -1.81
C VAL A 42 6.88 -3.80 -1.07
N TYR A 43 5.94 -4.41 -1.78
CA TYR A 43 4.64 -4.78 -1.25
C TYR A 43 4.22 -6.18 -1.71
N VAL A 44 3.21 -6.72 -1.04
CA VAL A 44 2.47 -7.90 -1.48
C VAL A 44 1.01 -7.54 -1.77
N ASP A 45 0.46 -8.09 -2.84
CA ASP A 45 -0.96 -7.95 -3.18
C ASP A 45 -1.56 -9.28 -3.64
N SER A 46 -2.88 -9.42 -3.45
CA SER A 46 -3.65 -10.53 -4.03
C SER A 46 -4.29 -10.07 -5.34
N SER A 47 -3.86 -10.64 -6.46
CA SER A 47 -4.29 -10.21 -7.79
C SER A 47 -5.19 -11.22 -8.47
N ARG A 48 -6.34 -10.75 -8.97
CA ARG A 48 -7.22 -11.56 -9.83
C ARG A 48 -6.56 -11.93 -11.16
N LYS A 49 -5.73 -11.04 -11.72
CA LYS A 49 -5.05 -11.26 -13.02
C LYS A 49 -3.98 -12.36 -12.93
N GLY A 50 -3.33 -12.48 -11.78
CA GLY A 50 -2.32 -13.51 -11.49
C GLY A 50 -2.85 -14.70 -10.69
N ARG A 51 -4.12 -14.68 -10.27
CA ARG A 51 -4.78 -15.71 -9.44
C ARG A 51 -3.97 -16.13 -8.21
N GLY A 52 -3.41 -15.16 -7.49
CA GLY A 52 -2.59 -15.46 -6.31
C GLY A 52 -2.01 -14.23 -5.63
N VAL A 53 -1.23 -14.49 -4.59
CA VAL A 53 -0.41 -13.49 -3.91
C VAL A 53 0.90 -13.33 -4.67
N ARG A 54 1.32 -12.08 -4.84
CA ARG A 54 2.58 -11.74 -5.52
C ARG A 54 3.28 -10.60 -4.81
N TYR A 55 4.58 -10.53 -5.03
CA TYR A 55 5.38 -9.37 -4.71
C TYR A 55 5.27 -8.35 -5.85
N GLY A 56 5.34 -7.07 -5.48
CA GLY A 56 5.49 -5.97 -6.40
C GLY A 56 6.34 -4.88 -5.76
N GLU A 57 6.80 -3.96 -6.58
CA GLU A 57 7.55 -2.80 -6.13
C GLU A 57 7.16 -1.57 -6.94
N PHE A 58 7.32 -0.41 -6.33
CA PHE A 58 7.23 0.88 -7.02
C PHE A 58 8.17 1.88 -6.35
N ASP A 59 8.47 2.96 -7.07
CA ASP A 59 9.17 4.12 -6.53
C ASP A 59 8.14 5.17 -6.11
N ILE A 60 8.25 5.74 -4.90
CA ILE A 60 7.29 6.73 -4.40
C ILE A 60 7.24 8.00 -5.27
N THR A 61 8.26 8.26 -6.08
CA THR A 61 8.33 9.38 -7.01
C THR A 61 7.64 9.09 -8.36
N ASP A 62 7.24 7.84 -8.61
CA ASP A 62 6.55 7.45 -9.84
C ASP A 62 5.14 8.04 -9.90
N LYS A 63 4.98 9.07 -10.74
CA LYS A 63 3.70 9.76 -10.99
C LYS A 63 2.64 8.86 -11.63
N ASN A 64 3.03 7.73 -12.21
CA ASN A 64 2.11 6.77 -12.80
C ASN A 64 1.51 5.83 -11.76
N PHE A 65 2.14 5.68 -10.59
CA PHE A 65 1.60 4.89 -9.50
C PHE A 65 0.38 5.59 -8.89
N LYS A 66 -0.81 5.01 -9.12
CA LYS A 66 -2.08 5.55 -8.59
C LYS A 66 -2.43 4.86 -7.28
N HIS A 67 -2.68 5.66 -6.26
CA HIS A 67 -3.20 5.19 -4.97
C HIS A 67 -4.28 6.16 -4.45
N ASN A 68 -5.19 5.62 -3.64
CA ASN A 68 -6.24 6.38 -2.96
C ASN A 68 -5.84 6.78 -1.54
N GLY A 69 -4.64 6.40 -1.10
CA GLY A 69 -4.08 6.77 0.20
C GLY A 69 -3.21 5.66 0.78
N VAL A 70 -2.36 6.04 1.73
CA VAL A 70 -1.56 5.13 2.55
C VAL A 70 -2.12 5.16 3.97
N PHE A 71 -2.27 3.99 4.58
CA PHE A 71 -2.95 3.83 5.86
C PHE A 71 -2.11 3.01 6.82
N ARG A 72 -1.92 3.53 8.03
CA ARG A 72 -1.24 2.87 9.13
C ARG A 72 -2.26 2.37 10.14
N LEU A 73 -2.17 1.10 10.53
CA LEU A 73 -3.05 0.52 11.54
C LEU A 73 -2.86 1.23 12.89
N ASN A 74 -3.98 1.52 13.55
CA ASN A 74 -3.97 2.02 14.92
C ASN A 74 -3.57 0.85 15.84
N ARG A 75 -2.62 1.11 16.73
CA ARG A 75 -2.17 0.17 17.76
C ARG A 75 -2.76 0.56 19.10
#